data_AF-A0A3D0QH10-F1
#
_entry.id   AF-A0A3D0QH10-F1
#
_cell.length_a   1.000
_cell.length_b   1.000
_cell.length_c   1.000
_cell.angle_alpha   90.00
_cell.angle_beta   90.00
_cell.angle_gamma   90.00
#
_symmetry.space_group_name_H-M   'P 1'
#
loop_
_entity.id
_entity.type
_entity.pdbx_description
1 polymer ?
#
loop_
_entity_poly.entity_id
_entity_poly.type
_entity_poly.pdbx_seq_one_letter_code
_entity_poly.pdbx_strand_id
1 'polypeptide(L)'
;MSNRMNKMNRREFIGGTMAATVAMATGTATAFADSGQQSKKKTVKDLPYNPRTHKAMPTRNLGKTGYQVGIFSLGGQATLEIKGKEKDSVDIINRAIDLGVNYIDTAAGYGNGVSEINIGRVLKDRRNEVFQTSKTADRTYDGSMQLLEKTLKQLQTDHLDLWQLHNVRTQDELDKIFSKDGALKALLKAREDGMVRFLGVRVFATEFRTNGRN
;
A
#
# COMPACT_ATOMS: atom_id res chain seq x y z
N MET A 1 -33.22 -10.90 21.38
CA MET A 1 -32.51 -9.65 21.03
C MET A 1 -31.17 -9.99 20.41
N SER A 2 -31.08 -10.07 19.08
CA SER A 2 -29.83 -10.37 18.37
C SER A 2 -29.66 -9.32 17.27
N ASN A 3 -28.64 -8.49 17.40
CA ASN A 3 -28.32 -7.41 16.48
C ASN A 3 -27.13 -7.88 15.61
N ARG A 4 -27.41 -8.44 14.43
CA ARG A 4 -26.38 -8.68 13.40
C ARG A 4 -26.34 -7.47 12.48
N MET A 5 -25.39 -6.57 12.70
CA MET A 5 -25.04 -5.55 11.72
C MET A 5 -24.41 -6.23 10.49
N ASN A 6 -25.00 -5.90 9.35
CA ASN A 6 -24.72 -6.41 8.02
C ASN A 6 -23.34 -5.92 7.54
N LYS A 7 -22.46 -6.84 7.11
CA LYS A 7 -21.13 -6.50 6.56
C LYS A 7 -21.28 -6.35 5.05
N MET A 8 -21.47 -5.12 4.57
CA MET A 8 -21.57 -4.81 3.13
C MET A 8 -20.24 -5.06 2.41
N ASN A 9 -20.30 -5.65 1.21
CA ASN A 9 -19.15 -5.92 0.37
C ASN A 9 -18.72 -4.65 -0.40
N ARG A 10 -17.41 -4.36 -0.42
CA ARG A 10 -16.81 -3.13 -0.99
C ARG A 10 -16.98 -2.97 -2.52
N ARG A 11 -17.62 -3.92 -3.20
CA ARG A 11 -17.97 -3.84 -4.63
C ARG A 11 -19.37 -3.25 -4.89
N GLU A 12 -20.22 -3.13 -3.87
CA GLU A 12 -21.63 -2.73 -4.01
C GLU A 12 -21.87 -1.22 -3.78
N PHE A 13 -20.84 -0.43 -3.47
CA PHE A 13 -20.99 1.03 -3.33
C PHE A 13 -21.16 1.77 -4.68
N ILE A 14 -21.15 1.04 -5.80
CA ILE A 14 -21.43 1.59 -7.14
C ILE A 14 -22.38 0.62 -7.86
N GLY A 15 -23.68 0.73 -7.60
CA GLY A 15 -24.70 0.09 -8.44
C GLY A 15 -25.96 -0.38 -7.72
N GLY A 16 -27.05 0.37 -7.88
CA GLY A 16 -28.38 -0.23 -8.08
C GLY A 16 -29.23 -0.55 -6.84
N THR A 17 -30.27 0.26 -6.68
CA THR A 17 -31.54 0.09 -5.95
C THR A 17 -32.09 -1.35 -5.87
N MET A 18 -32.46 -1.80 -4.67
CA MET A 18 -33.18 -3.07 -4.44
C MET A 18 -34.69 -2.94 -4.66
N ALA A 19 -35.30 -3.94 -5.32
CA ALA A 19 -36.70 -4.32 -5.13
C ALA A 19 -36.72 -5.74 -4.55
N ALA A 20 -37.37 -5.90 -3.40
CA ALA A 20 -37.47 -7.16 -2.67
C ALA A 20 -38.77 -7.90 -3.01
N THR A 21 -38.69 -9.21 -3.19
CA THR A 21 -39.86 -10.09 -3.21
C THR A 21 -39.58 -11.33 -2.35
N VAL A 22 -40.47 -11.57 -1.39
CA VAL A 22 -40.46 -12.68 -0.43
C VAL A 22 -41.23 -13.86 -1.01
N ALA A 23 -40.71 -15.07 -0.89
CA ALA A 23 -41.53 -16.30 -0.94
C ALA A 23 -40.93 -17.38 -0.04
N MET A 24 -41.77 -17.93 0.85
CA MET A 24 -41.50 -19.10 1.69
C MET A 24 -41.87 -20.38 0.94
N ALA A 25 -41.09 -21.45 1.07
CA ALA A 25 -41.64 -22.82 1.11
C ALA A 25 -40.61 -23.85 1.63
N THR A 26 -41.14 -24.69 2.50
CA THR A 26 -40.70 -25.95 3.13
C THR A 26 -40.09 -27.01 2.21
N GLY A 27 -39.19 -27.86 2.73
CA GLY A 27 -39.12 -29.26 2.29
C GLY A 27 -37.76 -29.96 2.29
N THR A 28 -37.62 -30.93 3.19
CA THR A 28 -36.83 -32.19 3.14
C THR A 28 -35.30 -32.14 3.16
N ALA A 29 -34.76 -32.86 4.15
CA ALA A 29 -33.35 -33.14 4.36
C ALA A 29 -32.79 -34.10 3.31
N THR A 30 -31.70 -33.69 2.65
CA THR A 30 -30.80 -34.58 1.91
C THR A 30 -29.40 -34.46 2.51
N ALA A 31 -28.77 -35.62 2.72
CA ALA A 31 -27.45 -35.77 3.32
C ALA A 31 -26.39 -34.86 2.67
N PHE A 32 -25.66 -34.11 3.50
CA PHE A 32 -24.50 -33.35 3.05
C PHE A 32 -23.25 -34.21 3.18
N ALA A 33 -22.72 -34.60 2.02
CA ALA A 33 -21.35 -35.06 1.87
C ALA A 33 -20.38 -33.89 2.07
N ASP A 34 -19.25 -34.27 2.65
CA ASP A 34 -17.97 -33.60 2.79
C ASP A 34 -17.75 -32.31 1.97
N SER A 35 -17.46 -31.23 2.70
CA SER A 35 -16.39 -30.34 2.27
C SER A 35 -15.74 -29.72 3.49
N GLY A 36 -14.63 -30.30 3.92
CA GLY A 36 -13.64 -29.61 4.72
C GLY A 36 -13.32 -28.25 4.11
N GLN A 37 -13.92 -27.18 4.64
CA GLN A 37 -13.53 -25.82 4.35
C GLN A 37 -12.17 -25.58 5.02
N GLN A 38 -11.11 -26.02 4.34
CA GLN A 38 -9.82 -25.37 4.47
C GLN A 38 -10.04 -23.91 4.07
N SER A 39 -10.06 -23.05 5.09
CA SER A 39 -9.97 -21.60 4.96
C SER A 39 -8.88 -21.29 3.93
N LYS A 40 -9.29 -20.87 2.72
CA LYS A 40 -8.38 -20.36 1.71
C LYS A 40 -7.73 -19.12 2.33
N LYS A 41 -6.51 -19.27 2.87
CA LYS A 41 -5.62 -18.14 3.12
C LYS A 41 -5.64 -17.30 1.84
N LYS A 42 -6.14 -16.07 1.92
CA LYS A 42 -6.09 -15.12 0.81
C LYS A 42 -4.66 -15.12 0.29
N THR A 43 -4.47 -15.61 -0.94
CA THR A 43 -3.20 -15.48 -1.63
C THR A 43 -2.88 -14.00 -1.65
N VAL A 44 -1.74 -13.63 -1.10
CA VAL A 44 -1.16 -12.31 -1.36
C VAL A 44 -1.19 -12.18 -2.89
N LYS A 45 -1.71 -11.08 -3.45
CA LYS A 45 -1.78 -10.87 -4.91
C LYS A 45 -0.43 -11.24 -5.56
N ASP A 46 -0.33 -11.46 -6.86
CA ASP A 46 1.00 -11.66 -7.44
C ASP A 46 1.87 -10.39 -7.30
N LEU A 47 3.19 -10.54 -7.22
CA LEU A 47 4.11 -9.40 -7.25
C LEU A 47 4.03 -8.73 -8.64
N PRO A 48 4.19 -7.40 -8.74
CA PRO A 48 4.14 -6.72 -10.03
C PRO A 48 5.23 -7.24 -10.97
N TYR A 49 4.96 -7.30 -12.26
CA TYR A 49 5.89 -7.79 -13.27
C TYR A 49 5.63 -7.13 -14.61
N ASN A 50 6.70 -6.61 -15.23
CA ASN A 50 6.63 -6.04 -16.57
C ASN A 50 7.29 -7.00 -17.58
N PRO A 51 6.51 -7.78 -18.36
CA PRO A 51 7.08 -8.72 -19.31
C PRO A 51 7.91 -8.04 -20.40
N ARG A 52 7.63 -6.77 -20.72
CA ARG A 52 8.30 -6.04 -21.81
C ARG A 52 9.72 -5.62 -21.45
N THR A 53 9.98 -5.33 -20.18
CA THR A 53 11.24 -4.68 -19.75
C THR A 53 11.96 -5.42 -18.63
N HIS A 54 11.52 -6.62 -18.23
CA HIS A 54 12.11 -7.40 -17.12
C HIS A 54 13.61 -7.72 -17.26
N LYS A 55 14.20 -7.61 -18.46
CA LYS A 55 15.64 -7.79 -18.73
C LYS A 55 16.39 -6.49 -19.03
N ALA A 56 15.73 -5.34 -18.96
CA ALA A 56 16.30 -4.06 -19.39
C ALA A 56 17.44 -3.56 -18.49
N MET A 57 17.53 -4.04 -17.25
CA MET A 57 18.66 -3.76 -16.36
C MET A 57 18.92 -4.91 -15.37
N PRO A 58 20.15 -5.03 -14.82
CA PRO A 58 20.42 -5.95 -13.72
C PRO A 58 19.49 -5.70 -12.53
N THR A 59 19.12 -6.78 -11.84
CA THR A 59 18.22 -6.74 -10.68
C THR A 59 18.86 -7.35 -9.44
N ARG A 60 18.35 -6.98 -8.27
CA ARG A 60 18.72 -7.57 -6.97
C ARG A 60 17.46 -7.84 -6.15
N ASN A 61 17.51 -8.89 -5.33
CA ASN A 61 16.40 -9.22 -4.44
C ASN A 61 16.24 -8.12 -3.37
N LEU A 62 15.02 -7.62 -3.21
CA LEU A 62 14.67 -6.66 -2.17
C LEU A 62 14.45 -7.40 -0.84
N GLY A 63 15.53 -7.54 -0.06
CA GLY A 63 15.49 -8.18 1.25
C GLY A 63 14.89 -9.59 1.18
N LYS A 64 13.83 -9.84 1.96
CA LYS A 64 13.13 -11.14 2.00
C LYS A 64 11.81 -11.13 1.22
N THR A 65 11.58 -10.13 0.36
CA THR A 65 10.32 -9.98 -0.37
C THR A 65 10.20 -10.95 -1.55
N GLY A 66 11.33 -11.44 -2.06
CA GLY A 66 11.39 -12.20 -3.32
C GLY A 66 11.22 -11.33 -4.56
N TYR A 67 11.09 -10.00 -4.41
CA TYR A 67 10.96 -9.08 -5.52
C TYR A 67 12.33 -8.66 -6.06
N GLN A 68 12.53 -8.80 -7.37
CA GLN A 68 13.75 -8.42 -8.06
C GLN A 68 13.69 -6.96 -8.50
N VAL A 69 14.32 -6.06 -7.74
CA VAL A 69 14.34 -4.61 -8.05
C VAL A 69 15.50 -4.31 -8.99
N GLY A 70 15.25 -3.49 -10.01
CA GLY A 70 16.30 -2.95 -10.89
C GLY A 70 17.34 -2.14 -10.12
N ILE A 71 18.59 -2.15 -10.58
CA ILE A 71 19.66 -1.36 -9.94
C ILE A 71 19.37 0.16 -9.95
N PHE A 72 18.46 0.63 -10.78
CA PHE A 72 17.91 1.99 -10.75
C PHE A 72 16.42 1.97 -10.44
N SER A 73 15.98 2.97 -9.67
CA SER A 73 14.60 3.17 -9.24
C SER A 73 14.19 4.63 -9.47
N LEU A 74 12.89 4.90 -9.56
CA LEU A 74 12.38 6.27 -9.69
C LEU A 74 11.97 6.81 -8.32
N GLY A 75 12.62 7.89 -7.89
CA GLY A 75 12.20 8.66 -6.73
C GLY A 75 11.13 9.69 -7.09
N GLY A 76 10.14 9.85 -6.21
CA GLY A 76 8.99 10.73 -6.39
C GLY A 76 9.24 12.21 -6.01
N GLN A 77 10.46 12.58 -5.65
CA GLN A 77 10.83 13.98 -5.40
C GLN A 77 11.23 14.71 -6.70
N ALA A 78 11.70 15.95 -6.58
CA ALA A 78 12.08 16.81 -7.71
C ALA A 78 10.89 17.08 -8.64
N THR A 79 10.99 16.81 -9.95
CA THR A 79 9.94 17.16 -10.91
C THR A 79 8.55 16.62 -10.52
N LEU A 80 8.51 15.41 -9.97
CA LEU A 80 7.26 14.71 -9.65
C LEU A 80 6.46 15.38 -8.53
N GLU A 81 7.10 16.14 -7.64
CA GLU A 81 6.47 16.76 -6.48
C GLU A 81 6.13 18.25 -6.70
N ILE A 82 6.37 18.79 -7.89
CA ILE A 82 6.14 20.21 -8.21
C ILE A 82 4.76 20.39 -8.85
N LYS A 83 3.94 21.30 -8.30
CA LYS A 83 2.65 21.69 -8.89
C LYS A 83 2.88 22.38 -10.25
N GLY A 84 2.03 22.11 -11.24
CA GLY A 84 2.19 22.67 -12.59
C GLY A 84 3.19 21.90 -13.48
N LYS A 85 3.75 20.80 -12.99
CA LYS A 85 4.68 19.92 -13.72
C LYS A 85 4.07 18.55 -14.02
N GLU A 86 2.74 18.48 -14.09
CA GLU A 86 1.99 17.24 -14.25
C GLU A 86 2.37 16.51 -15.54
N LYS A 87 2.47 17.22 -16.66
CA LYS A 87 2.86 16.64 -17.95
C LYS A 87 4.27 16.06 -17.90
N ASP A 88 5.24 16.87 -17.47
CA ASP A 88 6.64 16.44 -17.34
C ASP A 88 6.75 15.22 -16.40
N SER A 89 5.99 15.21 -15.31
CA SER A 89 5.96 14.08 -14.36
C SER A 89 5.44 12.81 -15.01
N VAL A 90 4.30 12.87 -15.71
CA VAL A 90 3.72 11.71 -16.41
C VAL A 90 4.66 11.18 -17.48
N ASP A 91 5.32 12.07 -18.23
CA ASP A 91 6.29 11.69 -19.27
C ASP A 91 7.51 11.00 -18.65
N ILE A 92 8.07 11.54 -17.56
CA ILE A 92 9.19 10.95 -16.82
C ILE A 92 8.84 9.56 -16.29
N ILE A 93 7.68 9.41 -15.64
CA ILE A 93 7.27 8.14 -15.05
C ILE A 93 7.08 7.08 -16.14
N ASN A 94 6.35 7.40 -17.22
CA ASN A 94 6.17 6.45 -18.31
C ASN A 94 7.51 6.05 -18.94
N ARG A 95 8.38 7.03 -19.21
CA ARG A 95 9.69 6.78 -19.79
C ARG A 95 10.54 5.90 -18.89
N ALA A 96 10.51 6.11 -17.57
CA ALA A 96 11.24 5.29 -16.62
C ALA A 96 10.78 3.82 -16.67
N ILE A 97 9.47 3.57 -16.64
CA ILE A 97 8.93 2.20 -16.71
C ILE A 97 9.27 1.53 -18.05
N ASP A 98 9.19 2.29 -19.15
CA ASP A 98 9.55 1.80 -20.50
C ASP A 98 11.05 1.51 -20.66
N LEU A 99 11.89 2.11 -19.81
CA LEU A 99 13.32 1.81 -19.70
C LEU A 99 13.63 0.70 -18.68
N GLY A 100 12.62 0.09 -18.06
CA GLY A 100 12.76 -1.04 -17.14
C GLY A 100 12.82 -0.69 -15.67
N VAL A 101 12.55 0.56 -15.27
CA VAL A 101 12.35 0.89 -13.86
C VAL A 101 11.10 0.14 -13.36
N ASN A 102 11.30 -0.67 -12.34
CA ASN A 102 10.24 -1.50 -11.77
C ASN A 102 9.96 -1.19 -10.29
N TYR A 103 10.58 -0.16 -9.73
CA TYR A 103 10.36 0.29 -8.36
C TYR A 103 10.22 1.81 -8.33
N ILE A 104 9.11 2.29 -7.76
CA ILE A 104 8.79 3.71 -7.64
C ILE A 104 8.57 4.04 -6.17
N ASP A 105 9.34 5.02 -5.68
CA ASP A 105 9.28 5.51 -4.31
C ASP A 105 8.62 6.88 -4.21
N THR A 106 7.68 7.06 -3.29
CA THR A 106 7.13 8.37 -2.97
C THR A 106 6.83 8.48 -1.47
N ALA A 107 6.18 9.55 -1.03
CA ALA A 107 5.70 9.74 0.33
C ALA A 107 4.53 10.73 0.33
N ALA A 108 3.61 10.58 1.29
CA ALA A 108 2.47 11.50 1.45
C ALA A 108 2.89 12.97 1.61
N GLY A 109 4.11 13.22 2.12
CA GLY A 109 4.67 14.55 2.31
C GLY A 109 5.30 15.19 1.05
N TYR A 110 5.62 14.42 0.01
CA TYR A 110 6.31 14.96 -1.18
C TYR A 110 5.38 15.87 -1.96
N GLY A 111 5.74 17.15 -2.04
CA GLY A 111 4.93 18.19 -2.68
C GLY A 111 3.52 18.32 -2.09
N ASN A 112 3.33 18.01 -0.81
CA ASN A 112 2.00 17.91 -0.18
C ASN A 112 1.05 16.94 -0.92
N GLY A 113 1.58 15.78 -1.32
CA GLY A 113 0.85 14.72 -2.04
C GLY A 113 0.81 14.89 -3.56
N VAL A 114 1.41 15.93 -4.12
CA VAL A 114 1.50 16.13 -5.60
C VAL A 114 2.24 14.97 -6.26
N SER A 115 3.29 14.46 -5.62
CA SER A 115 4.03 13.29 -6.11
C SER A 115 3.12 12.07 -6.28
N GLU A 116 2.33 11.75 -5.25
CA GLU A 116 1.39 10.61 -5.28
C GLU A 116 0.30 10.80 -6.33
N ILE A 117 -0.20 12.02 -6.51
CA ILE A 117 -1.17 12.33 -7.57
C ILE A 117 -0.57 12.09 -8.96
N ASN A 118 0.65 12.58 -9.20
CA ASN A 118 1.30 12.45 -10.50
C ASN A 118 1.66 11.00 -10.82
N ILE A 119 2.14 10.23 -9.83
CA ILE A 119 2.36 8.79 -9.96
C ILE A 119 1.04 8.07 -10.22
N GLY A 120 -0.03 8.41 -9.49
CA GLY A 120 -1.34 7.78 -9.63
C GLY A 120 -1.95 7.90 -11.03
N ARG A 121 -1.67 9.01 -11.74
CA ARG A 121 -2.09 9.19 -13.15
C ARG A 121 -1.53 8.12 -14.08
N VAL A 122 -0.35 7.57 -13.79
CA VAL A 122 0.27 6.50 -14.58
C VAL A 122 -0.09 5.12 -14.04
N LEU A 123 -0.16 4.97 -12.72
CA LEU A 123 -0.46 3.66 -12.10
C LEU A 123 -1.86 3.16 -12.43
N LYS A 124 -2.83 4.05 -12.68
CA LYS A 124 -4.18 3.67 -13.09
C LYS A 124 -4.18 2.57 -14.17
N ASP A 125 -3.26 2.67 -15.12
CA ASP A 125 -3.16 1.74 -16.24
C ASP A 125 -1.95 0.78 -16.14
N ARG A 126 -0.97 1.10 -15.28
CA ARG A 126 0.32 0.40 -15.21
C ARG A 126 0.66 -0.17 -13.83
N ARG A 127 -0.30 -0.26 -12.90
CA ARG A 127 -0.07 -0.67 -11.51
C ARG A 127 0.68 -1.99 -11.38
N ASN A 128 0.39 -2.94 -12.26
CA ASN A 128 0.99 -4.28 -12.22
C ASN A 128 2.41 -4.34 -12.80
N GLU A 129 2.94 -3.25 -13.38
CA GLU A 129 4.28 -3.21 -13.96
C GLU A 129 5.36 -2.77 -12.95
N VAL A 130 4.96 -2.18 -11.81
CA VAL A 130 5.89 -1.55 -10.86
C VAL A 130 5.56 -1.92 -9.42
N PHE A 131 6.61 -2.05 -8.61
CA PHE A 131 6.57 -2.12 -7.16
C PHE A 131 6.42 -0.72 -6.59
N GLN A 132 5.20 -0.39 -6.14
CA GLN A 132 4.84 0.94 -5.68
C GLN A 132 4.99 1.04 -4.16
N THR A 133 5.69 2.09 -3.73
CA THR A 133 5.92 2.34 -2.30
C THR A 133 5.49 3.74 -1.89
N SER A 134 5.12 3.91 -0.62
CA SER A 134 4.95 5.24 -0.01
C SER A 134 5.34 5.20 1.46
N LYS A 135 5.22 6.35 2.15
CA LYS A 135 5.64 6.52 3.54
C LYS A 135 4.66 7.38 4.32
N THR A 136 4.53 7.08 5.61
CA THR A 136 3.82 7.92 6.59
C THR A 136 4.81 8.70 7.45
N ALA A 137 4.55 9.98 7.64
CA ALA A 137 5.25 10.82 8.61
C ALA A 137 4.52 10.89 9.96
N ASP A 138 3.27 10.44 10.03
CA ASP A 138 2.52 10.41 11.28
C ASP A 138 3.04 9.29 12.19
N ARG A 139 2.96 9.52 13.50
CA ARG A 139 3.46 8.61 14.55
C ARG A 139 2.35 7.94 15.34
N THR A 140 1.09 8.32 15.09
CA THR A 140 -0.12 7.78 15.69
C THR A 140 -0.78 6.78 14.75
N TYR A 141 -1.64 5.94 15.33
CA TYR A 141 -2.46 5.00 14.58
C TYR A 141 -3.40 5.73 13.61
N ASP A 142 -4.24 6.63 14.12
CA ASP A 142 -5.29 7.30 13.33
C ASP A 142 -4.70 8.17 12.22
N GLY A 143 -3.68 8.98 12.54
CA GLY A 143 -3.04 9.84 11.55
C GLY A 143 -2.35 9.04 10.44
N SER A 144 -1.71 7.92 10.78
CA SER A 144 -1.10 7.05 9.76
C SER A 144 -2.15 6.38 8.87
N MET A 145 -3.27 5.92 9.43
CA MET A 145 -4.35 5.32 8.63
C MET A 145 -5.02 6.33 7.72
N GLN A 146 -5.29 7.55 8.19
CA GLN A 146 -5.84 8.64 7.38
C GLN A 146 -4.89 9.01 6.23
N LEU A 147 -3.58 9.10 6.50
CA LEU A 147 -2.59 9.33 5.46
C LEU A 147 -2.55 8.19 4.44
N LEU A 148 -2.62 6.93 4.87
CA LEU A 148 -2.64 5.78 3.96
C LEU A 148 -3.86 5.82 3.04
N GLU A 149 -5.05 6.09 3.56
CA GLU A 149 -6.27 6.21 2.76
C GLU A 149 -6.15 7.32 1.70
N LYS A 150 -5.62 8.48 2.09
CA LYS A 150 -5.33 9.58 1.17
C LYS A 150 -4.32 9.16 0.10
N THR A 151 -3.22 8.52 0.50
CA THR A 151 -2.17 8.01 -0.40
C THR A 151 -2.74 7.04 -1.44
N LEU A 152 -3.54 6.05 -1.02
CA LEU A 152 -4.16 5.07 -1.92
C LEU A 152 -5.11 5.75 -2.93
N LYS A 153 -5.89 6.72 -2.46
CA LYS A 153 -6.76 7.53 -3.33
C LYS A 153 -5.96 8.34 -4.35
N GLN A 154 -4.86 8.99 -3.93
CA GLN A 154 -4.02 9.80 -4.80
C GLN A 154 -3.27 8.95 -5.83
N LEU A 155 -2.75 7.80 -5.41
CA LEU A 155 -2.09 6.81 -6.27
C LEU A 155 -3.05 6.01 -7.16
N GLN A 156 -4.36 6.19 -6.98
CA GLN A 156 -5.40 5.46 -7.72
C GLN A 156 -5.22 3.94 -7.67
N THR A 157 -4.86 3.41 -6.50
CA THR A 157 -4.63 1.98 -6.28
C THR A 157 -5.24 1.52 -4.97
N ASP A 158 -5.56 0.24 -4.86
CA ASP A 158 -6.12 -0.36 -3.64
C ASP A 158 -5.05 -0.88 -2.67
N HIS A 159 -3.78 -0.88 -3.07
CA HIS A 159 -2.68 -1.36 -2.22
C HIS A 159 -1.31 -0.77 -2.57
N LEU A 160 -0.44 -0.71 -1.56
CA LEU A 160 1.00 -0.50 -1.69
C LEU A 160 1.75 -1.83 -1.62
N ASP A 161 2.85 -1.93 -2.36
CA ASP A 161 3.76 -3.06 -2.21
C ASP A 161 4.61 -2.89 -0.94
N LEU A 162 5.02 -1.66 -0.62
CA LEU A 162 5.75 -1.36 0.62
C LEU A 162 5.28 -0.03 1.22
N TRP A 163 4.97 -0.03 2.52
CA TRP A 163 4.69 1.19 3.28
C TRP A 163 5.68 1.36 4.43
N GLN A 164 6.19 2.58 4.58
CA GLN A 164 7.35 2.84 5.43
C GLN A 164 7.08 3.95 6.45
N LEU A 165 7.67 3.83 7.65
CA LEU A 165 7.80 4.95 8.58
C LEU A 165 8.85 5.93 8.04
N HIS A 166 8.46 7.18 7.81
CA HIS A 166 9.31 8.18 7.16
C HIS A 166 10.14 8.96 8.17
N ASN A 167 11.46 9.03 7.95
CA ASN A 167 12.39 9.93 8.64
C ASN A 167 12.25 9.87 10.17
N VAL A 168 12.32 8.67 10.74
CA VAL A 168 12.39 8.53 12.21
C VAL A 168 13.76 9.02 12.68
N ARG A 169 13.78 9.95 13.64
CA ARG A 169 14.98 10.69 14.07
C ARG A 169 15.24 10.66 15.57
N THR A 170 14.20 10.60 16.40
CA THR A 170 14.33 10.78 17.86
C THR A 170 13.81 9.59 18.65
N GLN A 171 14.25 9.46 19.91
CA GLN A 171 13.72 8.46 20.83
C GLN A 171 12.23 8.69 21.13
N ASP A 172 11.81 9.95 21.32
CA ASP A 172 10.40 10.29 21.55
C ASP A 172 9.49 9.86 20.38
N GLU A 173 9.98 9.99 19.14
CA GLU A 173 9.26 9.47 17.98
C GLU A 173 9.14 7.95 18.01
N LEU A 174 10.20 7.23 18.40
CA LEU A 174 10.15 5.77 18.57
C LEU A 174 9.12 5.41 19.65
N ASP A 175 9.20 6.02 20.82
CA ASP A 175 8.29 5.76 21.93
C ASP A 175 6.83 5.98 21.50
N LYS A 176 6.57 7.04 20.73
CA LYS A 176 5.25 7.30 20.13
C LYS A 176 4.84 6.24 19.11
N ILE A 177 5.73 5.84 18.21
CA ILE A 177 5.47 4.78 17.20
C ILE A 177 5.11 3.44 17.86
N PHE A 178 5.79 3.08 18.95
CA PHE A 178 5.62 1.82 19.67
C PHE A 178 4.54 1.87 20.77
N SER A 179 3.97 3.04 21.05
CA SER A 179 2.87 3.19 22.01
C SER A 179 1.61 2.40 21.60
N LYS A 180 0.67 2.23 22.55
CA LYS A 180 -0.60 1.50 22.35
C LYS A 180 -1.42 2.02 21.16
N ASP A 181 -1.33 3.31 20.86
CA ASP A 181 -2.02 3.98 19.77
C ASP A 181 -1.02 4.57 18.76
N GLY A 182 0.15 3.96 18.67
CA GLY A 182 1.25 4.35 17.79
C GLY A 182 1.13 3.83 16.36
N ALA A 183 1.94 4.41 15.47
CA ALA A 183 1.94 4.09 14.05
C ALA A 183 2.28 2.62 13.74
N LEU A 184 3.03 1.91 14.59
CA LEU A 184 3.32 0.50 14.35
C LEU A 184 2.03 -0.33 14.27
N LYS A 185 1.05 -0.02 15.12
CA LYS A 185 -0.28 -0.67 15.09
C LYS A 185 -0.99 -0.42 13.77
N ALA A 186 -0.88 0.79 13.20
CA ALA A 186 -1.47 1.11 11.90
C ALA A 186 -0.79 0.35 10.77
N LEU A 187 0.55 0.27 10.76
CA LEU A 187 1.31 -0.51 9.77
C LEU A 187 0.92 -1.99 9.80
N LEU A 188 0.83 -2.58 10.99
CA LEU A 188 0.42 -3.97 11.16
C LEU A 188 -1.02 -4.20 10.68
N LYS A 189 -1.95 -3.30 11.04
CA LYS A 189 -3.35 -3.38 10.62
C LYS A 189 -3.51 -3.23 9.10
N ALA A 190 -2.83 -2.27 8.50
CA ALA A 190 -2.85 -2.06 7.05
C ALA A 190 -2.34 -3.29 6.28
N ARG A 191 -1.33 -3.98 6.82
CA ARG A 191 -0.86 -5.25 6.26
C ARG A 191 -1.88 -6.37 6.42
N GLU A 192 -2.46 -6.52 7.61
CA GLU A 192 -3.50 -7.51 7.88
C GLU A 192 -4.72 -7.34 6.95
N ASP A 193 -5.10 -6.09 6.71
CA ASP A 193 -6.22 -5.73 5.83
C ASP A 193 -5.89 -5.87 4.33
N GLY A 194 -4.64 -6.16 3.98
CA GLY A 194 -4.16 -6.30 2.60
C GLY A 194 -4.00 -4.97 1.86
N MET A 195 -4.02 -3.83 2.56
CA MET A 195 -3.76 -2.50 1.99
C MET A 195 -2.27 -2.30 1.69
N VAL A 196 -1.40 -3.03 2.40
CA VAL A 196 0.04 -2.98 2.22
C VAL A 196 0.61 -4.39 2.26
N ARG A 197 1.52 -4.72 1.35
CA ARG A 197 2.16 -6.05 1.33
C ARG A 197 3.35 -6.15 2.28
N PHE A 198 4.28 -5.20 2.22
CA PHE A 198 5.50 -5.17 3.03
C PHE A 198 5.59 -3.90 3.88
N LEU A 199 6.30 -3.99 5.00
CA LEU A 199 6.49 -2.88 5.93
C LEU A 199 7.97 -2.53 6.01
N GLY A 200 8.29 -1.24 6.14
CA GLY A 200 9.66 -0.77 6.25
C GLY A 200 9.82 0.46 7.14
N VAL A 201 11.06 0.90 7.29
CA VAL A 201 11.42 2.10 8.03
C VAL A 201 12.53 2.84 7.29
N ARG A 202 12.38 4.15 7.17
CA ARG A 202 13.44 5.06 6.74
C ARG A 202 13.90 5.84 7.97
N VAL A 203 15.07 5.47 8.47
CA VAL A 203 15.71 6.10 9.62
C VAL A 203 16.72 7.11 9.12
N PHE A 204 16.84 8.26 9.79
CA PHE A 204 18.00 9.11 9.66
C PHE A 204 18.89 8.84 10.88
N ALA A 205 19.99 8.12 10.70
CA ALA A 205 20.88 7.78 11.80
C ALA A 205 21.80 8.96 12.11
N THR A 206 21.38 9.83 13.04
CA THR A 206 22.28 10.68 13.81
C THR A 206 22.23 10.17 15.24
N GLU A 207 23.19 9.30 15.60
CA GLU A 207 23.46 8.75 16.93
C GLU A 207 22.24 8.46 17.83
N PHE A 208 21.81 7.19 17.87
CA PHE A 208 21.14 6.66 19.06
C PHE A 208 22.20 6.52 20.16
N ARG A 209 22.63 7.64 20.76
CA ARG A 209 23.52 7.60 21.92
C ARG A 209 22.77 6.89 23.03
N THR A 210 23.20 5.68 23.33
CA THR A 210 22.83 5.01 24.58
C THR A 210 23.31 5.91 25.70
N ASN A 211 22.40 6.63 26.35
CA ASN A 211 22.70 7.18 27.66
C ASN A 211 22.82 5.98 28.60
N GLY A 212 24.05 5.47 28.68
CA GLY A 212 24.46 4.56 29.74
C GLY A 212 24.13 5.22 31.07
N ARG A 213 23.11 4.69 31.74
CA ARG A 213 22.99 4.85 33.18
C ARG A 213 23.97 3.84 33.77
N ASN A 214 25.09 4.34 34.27
CA ASN A 214 25.86 3.68 35.32
C ASN A 214 25.10 3.84 36.64
#